data_AF-A0A2E6BFM4-F1
#
_entry.id   AF-A0A2E6BFM4-F1
#
_cell.length_a   1.000
_cell.length_b   1.000
_cell.length_c   1.000
_cell.angle_alpha   90.00
_cell.angle_beta   90.00
_cell.angle_gamma   90.00
#
_symmetry.space_group_name_H-M   'P 1'
#
loop_
_entity.id
_entity.type
_entity.pdbx_description
1 polymer ?
#
loop_
_entity_poly.entity_id
_entity_poly.type
_entity_poly.pdbx_seq_one_letter_code
_entity_poly.pdbx_strand_id
1 'polypeptide(L)'
;MKLLTAALTVVSFLTFASESLAQSSLRGSRSSMDLQHSHAVMHGYGFAHTSRDVSDLVNRGQLVKVTANRDMVIHNVSYAYLKPQVKTLLERLSAQYHNACGEKLTVTSMTRPIARQPANAHNDSVHPTGMAFDLRVPSNSRCRSWLESTLLSLEDYNVLDATRERRPPHYHVAVFPEPYQQYLAGIMGQQREYTVRRGDTLVAIASRMDTTVAQLRAANAISGDLIHIGQTLMIPGEQASNAPVMMQASAPVVRELEHRVRAGETLWRIASRYRTSVEALRSENGLAGDLLKVGQVLKVVLDES
;
A
#
# COMPACT_ATOMS: atom_id res chain seq x y z
N MET A 1 40.92 -36.77 -46.88
CA MET A 1 39.51 -36.63 -46.43
C MET A 1 39.50 -36.12 -45.00
N LYS A 2 39.18 -34.84 -44.78
CA LYS A 2 38.87 -34.29 -43.45
C LYS A 2 37.46 -33.73 -43.52
N LEU A 3 36.55 -34.33 -42.75
CA LEU A 3 35.14 -33.98 -42.63
C LEU A 3 35.01 -32.69 -41.83
N LEU A 4 34.30 -31.70 -42.39
CA LEU A 4 33.83 -30.50 -41.70
C LEU A 4 32.45 -30.82 -41.11
N THR A 5 32.35 -30.90 -39.79
CA THR A 5 31.08 -30.97 -39.06
C THR A 5 30.56 -29.56 -38.81
N ALA A 6 29.44 -29.20 -39.44
CA ALA A 6 28.70 -27.97 -39.18
C ALA A 6 27.82 -28.14 -37.93
N ALA A 7 27.98 -27.26 -36.94
CA ALA A 7 27.12 -27.20 -35.77
C ALA A 7 25.92 -26.30 -36.07
N LEU A 8 24.72 -26.88 -36.03
CA LEU A 8 23.44 -26.19 -36.21
C LEU A 8 22.98 -25.65 -34.84
N THR A 9 23.10 -24.34 -34.63
CA THR A 9 22.57 -23.69 -33.42
C THR A 9 21.06 -23.51 -33.51
N VAL A 10 20.32 -24.27 -32.72
CA VAL A 10 18.87 -24.10 -32.51
C VAL A 10 18.65 -22.94 -31.55
N VAL A 11 18.12 -21.83 -32.05
CA VAL A 11 17.66 -20.71 -31.21
C VAL A 11 16.27 -21.04 -30.68
N SER A 12 16.19 -21.44 -29.41
CA SER A 12 14.90 -21.58 -28.71
C SER A 12 14.36 -20.21 -28.33
N PHE A 13 13.22 -19.82 -28.91
CA PHE A 13 12.44 -18.69 -28.42
C PHE A 13 11.70 -19.09 -27.15
N LEU A 14 12.24 -18.69 -25.99
CA LEU A 14 11.51 -18.70 -24.73
C LEU A 14 10.42 -17.62 -24.78
N THR A 15 9.17 -18.06 -24.83
CA THR A 15 8.01 -17.20 -24.62
C THR A 15 7.84 -17.02 -23.10
N PHE A 16 8.15 -15.83 -22.59
CA PHE A 16 7.83 -15.48 -21.21
C PHE A 16 6.33 -15.23 -21.11
N ALA A 17 5.61 -16.14 -20.44
CA ALA A 17 4.25 -15.87 -19.99
C ALA A 17 4.32 -14.82 -18.88
N SER A 18 3.72 -13.65 -19.11
CA SER A 18 3.57 -12.60 -18.12
C SER A 18 2.60 -13.05 -17.03
N GLU A 19 3.09 -13.24 -15.81
CA GLU A 19 2.24 -13.47 -14.63
C GLU A 19 1.35 -12.23 -14.42
N SER A 20 0.03 -12.44 -14.33
CA SER A 20 -0.90 -11.34 -14.06
C SER A 20 -0.74 -10.91 -12.61
N LEU A 21 -0.14 -9.74 -12.39
CA LEU A 21 -0.28 -9.01 -11.14
C LEU A 21 -1.79 -8.87 -10.84
N ALA A 22 -2.21 -9.20 -9.63
CA ALA A 22 -3.59 -9.01 -9.20
C ALA A 22 -3.98 -7.55 -9.49
N GLN A 23 -4.96 -7.35 -10.36
CA GLN A 23 -5.29 -6.03 -10.87
C GLN A 23 -5.95 -5.18 -9.77
N SER A 24 -5.34 -4.02 -9.47
CA SER A 24 -5.93 -2.95 -8.65
C SER A 24 -7.34 -2.66 -9.14
N SER A 25 -8.35 -2.87 -8.30
CA SER A 25 -9.75 -2.88 -8.78
C SER A 25 -10.77 -2.38 -7.77
N LEU A 26 -10.37 -2.01 -6.55
CA LEU A 26 -11.26 -1.68 -5.42
C LEU A 26 -12.28 -2.78 -5.11
N ARG A 27 -12.04 -4.00 -5.57
CA ARG A 27 -12.92 -5.15 -5.37
C ARG A 27 -12.35 -6.01 -4.26
N GLY A 28 -13.09 -6.07 -3.15
CA GLY A 28 -12.78 -6.98 -2.07
C GLY A 28 -12.77 -8.43 -2.56
N SER A 29 -11.82 -9.19 -2.04
CA SER A 29 -11.67 -10.62 -2.30
C SER A 29 -11.19 -11.31 -1.03
N ARG A 30 -11.35 -12.64 -0.96
CA ARG A 30 -10.81 -13.41 0.15
C ARG A 30 -9.30 -13.23 0.30
N SER A 31 -8.57 -13.21 -0.82
CA SER A 31 -7.13 -12.97 -0.86
C SER A 31 -6.74 -11.57 -0.39
N SER A 32 -7.54 -10.55 -0.69
CA SER A 32 -7.35 -9.18 -0.18
C SER A 32 -7.47 -9.15 1.35
N MET A 33 -8.52 -9.75 1.92
CA MET A 33 -8.66 -9.88 3.38
C MET A 33 -7.52 -10.66 4.02
N ASP A 34 -7.13 -11.80 3.42
CA ASP A 34 -6.04 -12.62 3.93
C ASP A 34 -4.69 -11.87 3.87
N LEU A 35 -4.45 -11.06 2.82
CA LEU A 35 -3.27 -10.20 2.68
C LEU A 35 -3.21 -9.17 3.81
N GLN A 36 -4.29 -8.43 4.04
CA GLN A 36 -4.37 -7.43 5.10
C GLN A 36 -4.09 -8.03 6.48
N HIS A 37 -4.76 -9.15 6.78
CA HIS A 37 -4.60 -9.83 8.07
C HIS A 37 -3.18 -10.39 8.24
N SER A 38 -2.64 -11.02 7.20
CA SER A 38 -1.28 -11.56 7.21
C SER A 38 -0.24 -10.46 7.43
N HIS A 39 -0.43 -9.28 6.82
CA HIS A 39 0.41 -8.13 7.07
C HIS A 39 0.38 -7.72 8.55
N ALA A 40 -0.80 -7.61 9.16
CA ALA A 40 -0.91 -7.27 10.57
C ALA A 40 -0.17 -8.27 11.48
N VAL A 41 -0.37 -9.56 11.25
CA VAL A 41 0.24 -10.63 12.05
C VAL A 41 1.77 -10.65 11.88
N MET A 42 2.25 -10.51 10.64
CA MET A 42 3.68 -10.51 10.32
C MET A 42 4.43 -9.39 11.05
N HIS A 43 3.83 -8.21 11.14
CA HIS A 43 4.43 -7.04 11.76
C HIS A 43 4.16 -6.94 13.26
N GLY A 44 3.61 -8.00 13.87
CA GLY A 44 3.36 -8.06 15.31
C GLY A 44 2.34 -7.03 15.78
N TYR A 45 1.38 -6.65 14.94
CA TYR A 45 0.38 -5.66 15.33
C TYR A 45 -0.60 -6.26 16.32
N GLY A 46 -0.76 -5.61 17.47
CA GLY A 46 -1.74 -6.00 18.47
C GLY A 46 -3.16 -5.81 17.95
N PHE A 47 -3.98 -6.86 18.03
CA PHE A 47 -5.42 -6.79 17.78
C PHE A 47 -6.11 -6.42 19.09
N ALA A 48 -6.61 -5.19 19.20
CA ALA A 48 -7.34 -4.77 20.40
C ALA A 48 -8.64 -5.56 20.55
N HIS A 49 -8.78 -6.33 21.63
CA HIS A 49 -10.02 -7.03 21.94
C HIS A 49 -11.04 -6.10 22.59
N THR A 50 -10.58 -5.22 23.47
CA THR A 50 -11.43 -4.33 24.27
C THR A 50 -11.05 -2.86 24.12
N SER A 51 -11.88 -1.97 24.68
CA SER A 51 -11.56 -0.53 24.77
C SER A 51 -10.34 -0.24 25.64
N ARG A 52 -10.05 -1.11 26.62
CA ARG A 52 -8.86 -0.99 27.47
C ARG A 52 -7.61 -1.25 26.64
N ASP A 53 -7.63 -2.29 25.80
CA ASP A 53 -6.51 -2.63 24.92
C ASP A 53 -6.20 -1.48 23.95
N VAL A 54 -7.24 -0.82 23.40
CA VAL A 54 -7.05 0.40 22.59
C VAL A 54 -6.33 1.49 23.39
N SER A 55 -6.74 1.71 24.64
CA SER A 55 -6.10 2.69 25.53
C SER A 55 -4.64 2.33 25.83
N ASP A 56 -4.34 1.05 26.03
CA ASP A 56 -2.98 0.56 26.26
C ASP A 56 -2.09 0.74 25.03
N LEU A 57 -2.62 0.48 23.83
CA LEU A 57 -1.92 0.75 22.57
C LEU A 57 -1.63 2.25 22.38
N VAL A 58 -2.56 3.12 22.78
CA VAL A 58 -2.36 4.58 22.78
C VAL A 58 -1.27 4.98 23.78
N ASN A 59 -1.32 4.46 25.01
CA ASN A 59 -0.33 4.76 26.05
C ASN A 59 1.09 4.31 25.67
N ARG A 60 1.21 3.22 24.88
CA ARG A 60 2.49 2.76 24.30
C ARG A 60 2.92 3.51 23.04
N GLY A 61 2.15 4.50 22.58
CA GLY A 61 2.42 5.23 21.33
C GLY A 61 2.22 4.41 20.06
N GLN A 62 1.64 3.21 20.14
CA GLN A 62 1.38 2.33 18.99
C GLN A 62 0.14 2.78 18.20
N LEU A 63 -0.78 3.48 18.86
CA LEU A 63 -1.89 4.18 18.22
C LEU A 63 -1.87 5.67 18.61
N VAL A 64 -2.22 6.52 17.67
CA VAL A 64 -2.29 7.97 17.84
C VAL A 64 -3.68 8.48 17.51
N LYS A 65 -4.11 9.51 18.23
CA LYS A 65 -5.43 10.11 18.01
C LYS A 65 -5.47 10.84 16.67
N VAL A 66 -6.55 10.65 15.94
CA VAL A 66 -6.89 11.42 14.75
C VAL A 66 -7.99 12.41 15.11
N THR A 67 -7.84 13.64 14.63
CA THR A 67 -8.76 14.74 14.89
C THR A 67 -9.23 15.33 13.57
N ALA A 68 -10.51 15.70 13.48
CA ALA A 68 -11.00 16.41 12.31
C ALA A 68 -10.23 17.72 12.11
N ASN A 69 -10.13 18.18 10.86
CA ASN A 69 -9.38 19.39 10.52
C ASN A 69 -10.04 20.12 9.33
N ARG A 70 -9.29 21.00 8.66
CA ARG A 70 -9.80 21.74 7.50
C ARG A 70 -10.06 20.84 6.28
N ASP A 71 -9.40 19.69 6.20
CA ASP A 71 -9.37 18.80 5.04
C ASP A 71 -10.23 17.53 5.24
N MET A 72 -10.55 17.15 6.49
CA MET A 72 -11.39 15.99 6.81
C MET A 72 -12.42 16.21 7.93
N VAL A 73 -13.49 15.43 7.87
CA VAL A 73 -14.52 15.27 8.90
C VAL A 73 -14.48 13.84 9.43
N ILE A 74 -14.57 13.68 10.76
CA ILE A 74 -14.72 12.38 11.43
C ILE A 74 -16.20 12.21 11.81
N HIS A 75 -16.87 11.25 11.20
CA HIS A 75 -18.31 11.05 11.35
C HIS A 75 -18.61 9.74 12.11
N ASN A 76 -19.06 9.88 13.37
CA ASN A 76 -19.51 8.77 14.22
C ASN A 76 -18.44 7.69 14.48
N VAL A 77 -17.20 8.10 14.76
CA VAL A 77 -16.07 7.19 15.04
C VAL A 77 -15.72 7.22 16.53
N SER A 78 -16.08 6.16 17.26
CA SER A 78 -15.85 6.08 18.71
C SER A 78 -14.38 5.94 19.10
N TYR A 79 -13.57 5.28 18.25
CA TYR A 79 -12.14 5.08 18.49
C TYR A 79 -11.36 5.68 17.32
N ALA A 80 -11.30 7.01 17.29
CA ALA A 80 -10.58 7.77 16.29
C ALA A 80 -9.05 7.71 16.52
N TYR A 81 -8.51 6.50 16.45
CA TYR A 81 -7.10 6.19 16.63
C TYR A 81 -6.62 5.35 15.45
N LEU A 82 -5.39 5.59 15.03
CA LEU A 82 -4.72 4.85 13.97
C LEU A 82 -3.26 4.67 14.32
N LYS A 83 -2.56 3.74 13.65
CA LYS A 83 -1.10 3.71 13.67
C LYS A 83 -0.54 5.03 13.12
N PRO A 84 0.65 5.49 13.57
CA PRO A 84 1.21 6.77 13.15
C PRO A 84 1.29 6.96 11.63
N GLN A 85 1.82 5.98 10.91
CA GLN A 85 1.97 6.03 9.44
C GLN A 85 0.62 6.04 8.73
N VAL A 86 -0.38 5.36 9.30
CA VAL A 86 -1.74 5.31 8.75
C VAL A 86 -2.47 6.63 8.95
N LYS A 87 -2.24 7.30 10.10
CA LYS A 87 -2.66 8.70 10.31
C LYS A 87 -2.01 9.63 9.28
N THR A 88 -0.71 9.49 9.03
CA THR A 88 -0.01 10.28 8.01
C THR A 88 -0.63 10.11 6.63
N LEU A 89 -0.91 8.86 6.21
CA LEU A 89 -1.58 8.58 4.93
C LEU A 89 -2.93 9.27 4.87
N LEU A 90 -3.76 9.08 5.90
CA LEU A 90 -5.10 9.65 5.95
C LEU A 90 -5.08 11.18 5.88
N GLU A 91 -4.17 11.83 6.59
CA GLU A 91 -4.04 13.29 6.59
C GLU A 91 -3.60 13.82 5.22
N ARG A 92 -2.62 13.18 4.58
CA ARG A 92 -2.19 13.52 3.22
C ARG A 92 -3.30 13.30 2.21
N LEU A 93 -3.92 12.12 2.21
CA LEU A 93 -5.05 11.79 1.33
C LEU A 93 -6.19 12.80 1.50
N SER A 94 -6.48 13.22 2.74
CA SER A 94 -7.52 14.21 3.02
C SER A 94 -7.19 15.58 2.44
N ALA A 95 -5.95 16.05 2.62
CA ALA A 95 -5.49 17.33 2.07
C ALA A 95 -5.51 17.33 0.53
N GLN A 96 -5.03 16.26 -0.09
CA GLN A 96 -5.05 16.08 -1.54
C GLN A 96 -6.49 16.01 -2.07
N TYR A 97 -7.36 15.26 -1.40
CA TYR A 97 -8.77 15.20 -1.73
C TYR A 97 -9.42 16.59 -1.66
N HIS A 98 -9.21 17.32 -0.57
CA HIS A 98 -9.77 18.65 -0.40
C HIS A 98 -9.24 19.65 -1.45
N ASN A 99 -7.95 19.62 -1.76
CA ASN A 99 -7.36 20.46 -2.82
C ASN A 99 -7.93 20.14 -4.21
N ALA A 100 -8.13 18.86 -4.53
CA ALA A 100 -8.65 18.44 -5.82
C ALA A 100 -10.17 18.66 -5.96
N CYS A 101 -10.90 18.56 -4.86
CA CYS A 101 -12.36 18.44 -4.87
C CYS A 101 -13.09 19.67 -4.32
N GLY A 102 -12.44 20.45 -3.45
CA GLY A 102 -13.10 21.50 -2.65
C GLY A 102 -14.04 20.96 -1.56
N GLU A 103 -14.06 19.64 -1.34
CA GLU A 103 -14.89 18.95 -0.34
C GLU A 103 -14.00 18.32 0.73
N LYS A 104 -14.48 18.24 1.98
CA LYS A 104 -13.75 17.54 3.05
C LYS A 104 -13.90 16.02 2.93
N LEU A 105 -12.82 15.28 3.11
CA LEU A 105 -12.87 13.83 3.16
C LEU A 105 -13.62 13.37 4.43
N THR A 106 -14.60 12.47 4.29
CA THR A 106 -15.40 12.00 5.45
C THR A 106 -14.97 10.61 5.87
N VAL A 107 -14.38 10.51 7.06
CA VAL A 107 -13.94 9.25 7.69
C VAL A 107 -15.04 8.71 8.59
N THR A 108 -15.43 7.45 8.38
CA THR A 108 -16.58 6.80 9.04
C THR A 108 -16.20 5.65 9.96
N SER A 109 -14.92 5.22 9.96
CA SER A 109 -14.37 4.24 10.90
C SER A 109 -12.85 4.35 10.95
N MET A 110 -12.25 3.89 12.04
CA MET A 110 -10.80 3.78 12.24
C MET A 110 -10.52 2.52 13.07
N THR A 111 -9.73 2.60 14.14
CA THR A 111 -9.61 1.48 15.08
C THR A 111 -11.00 1.04 15.57
N ARG A 112 -11.23 -0.27 15.65
CA ARG A 112 -12.45 -0.82 16.25
C ARG A 112 -12.09 -2.13 16.97
N PRO A 113 -12.14 -2.17 18.31
CA PRO A 113 -11.77 -3.38 19.03
C PRO A 113 -12.75 -4.52 18.75
N ILE A 114 -12.29 -5.77 18.88
CA ILE A 114 -13.07 -6.97 18.54
C ILE A 114 -14.44 -6.98 19.25
N ALA A 115 -14.49 -6.63 20.53
CA ALA A 115 -15.73 -6.56 21.31
C ALA A 115 -16.73 -5.48 20.86
N ARG A 116 -16.34 -4.60 19.92
CA ARG A 116 -17.17 -3.54 19.34
C ARG A 116 -17.36 -3.69 17.83
N GLN A 117 -16.87 -4.78 17.24
CA GLN A 117 -17.11 -5.09 15.83
C GLN A 117 -18.61 -5.34 15.58
N PRO A 118 -19.15 -4.96 14.42
CA PRO A 118 -20.52 -5.31 14.06
C PRO A 118 -20.65 -6.82 13.91
N ALA A 119 -21.88 -7.34 14.09
CA ALA A 119 -22.13 -8.79 14.08
C ALA A 119 -21.73 -9.49 12.76
N ASN A 120 -21.66 -8.75 11.65
CA ASN A 120 -21.24 -9.25 10.34
C ASN A 120 -19.75 -8.99 10.03
N ALA A 121 -18.95 -8.56 11.00
CA ALA A 121 -17.52 -8.39 10.80
C ALA A 121 -16.83 -9.74 10.54
N HIS A 122 -15.86 -9.73 9.65
CA HIS A 122 -15.02 -10.89 9.40
C HIS A 122 -13.97 -11.06 10.52
N ASN A 123 -13.64 -12.31 10.90
CA ASN A 123 -12.65 -12.60 11.93
C ASN A 123 -11.27 -12.02 11.62
N ASP A 124 -10.94 -11.94 10.34
CA ASP A 124 -9.66 -11.43 9.84
C ASP A 124 -9.63 -9.89 9.72
N SER A 125 -10.64 -9.18 10.23
CA SER A 125 -10.68 -7.71 10.20
C SER A 125 -9.43 -7.10 10.84
N VAL A 126 -8.85 -6.11 10.18
CA VAL A 126 -7.66 -5.38 10.63
C VAL A 126 -7.98 -4.06 11.34
N HIS A 127 -9.25 -3.66 11.45
CA HIS A 127 -9.62 -2.51 12.28
C HIS A 127 -9.12 -2.59 13.74
N PRO A 128 -9.10 -3.75 14.43
CA PRO A 128 -8.58 -3.84 15.79
C PRO A 128 -7.11 -3.42 15.94
N THR A 129 -6.34 -3.41 14.86
CA THR A 129 -4.91 -3.10 14.88
C THR A 129 -4.62 -1.61 14.67
N GLY A 130 -5.63 -0.85 14.23
CA GLY A 130 -5.51 0.54 13.81
C GLY A 130 -4.76 0.75 12.50
N MET A 131 -4.59 -0.29 11.67
CA MET A 131 -4.04 -0.16 10.32
C MET A 131 -5.07 0.16 9.24
N ALA A 132 -6.37 0.21 9.58
CA ALA A 132 -7.44 0.46 8.63
C ALA A 132 -8.40 1.57 9.07
N PHE A 133 -8.97 2.25 8.07
CA PHE A 133 -10.03 3.23 8.23
C PHE A 133 -11.06 3.09 7.12
N ASP A 134 -12.29 3.58 7.37
CA ASP A 134 -13.35 3.59 6.38
C ASP A 134 -13.65 5.01 5.92
N LEU A 135 -13.89 5.18 4.63
CA LEU A 135 -14.27 6.45 4.02
C LEU A 135 -15.70 6.37 3.47
N ARG A 136 -16.47 7.45 3.66
CA ARG A 136 -17.76 7.62 2.99
C ARG A 136 -17.53 7.70 1.48
N VAL A 137 -18.38 7.02 0.70
CA VAL A 137 -18.38 7.21 -0.77
C VAL A 137 -18.82 8.65 -1.10
N PRO A 138 -17.99 9.46 -1.78
CA PRO A 138 -18.39 10.81 -2.18
C PRO A 138 -19.64 10.79 -3.06
N SER A 139 -20.58 11.70 -2.83
CA SER A 139 -21.77 11.87 -3.69
C SER A 139 -21.42 12.51 -5.03
N ASN A 140 -20.49 13.46 -5.02
CA ASN A 140 -19.92 14.09 -6.20
C ASN A 140 -19.10 13.08 -7.01
N SER A 141 -19.49 12.86 -8.27
CA SER A 141 -18.87 11.84 -9.14
C SER A 141 -17.41 12.16 -9.47
N ARG A 142 -17.05 13.44 -9.65
CA ARG A 142 -15.65 13.85 -9.92
C ARG A 142 -14.76 13.54 -8.72
N CYS A 143 -15.23 13.87 -7.52
CA CYS A 143 -14.51 13.64 -6.29
C CYS A 143 -14.38 12.14 -5.98
N ARG A 144 -15.42 11.37 -6.28
CA ARG A 144 -15.38 9.91 -6.20
C ARG A 144 -14.34 9.33 -7.15
N SER A 145 -14.37 9.71 -8.42
CA SER A 145 -13.40 9.23 -9.42
C SER A 145 -11.97 9.62 -9.05
N TRP A 146 -11.75 10.82 -8.50
CA TRP A 146 -10.45 11.24 -7.98
C TRP A 146 -10.00 10.32 -6.85
N LEU A 147 -10.86 10.09 -5.83
CA LEU A 147 -10.54 9.25 -4.69
C LEU A 147 -10.23 7.81 -5.11
N GLU A 148 -11.08 7.21 -5.95
CA GLU A 148 -10.88 5.86 -6.48
C GLU A 148 -9.58 5.74 -7.27
N SER A 149 -9.27 6.71 -8.13
CA SER A 149 -8.02 6.72 -8.90
C SER A 149 -6.78 6.88 -8.02
N THR A 150 -6.86 7.68 -6.94
CA THR A 150 -5.76 7.85 -5.99
C THR A 150 -5.56 6.59 -5.16
N LEU A 151 -6.64 5.95 -4.68
CA LEU A 151 -6.56 4.67 -3.96
C LEU A 151 -5.95 3.57 -4.83
N LEU A 152 -6.42 3.43 -6.07
CA LEU A 152 -5.86 2.47 -7.04
C LEU A 152 -4.37 2.74 -7.32
N SER A 153 -3.97 4.01 -7.41
CA SER A 153 -2.55 4.35 -7.59
C SER A 153 -1.71 3.95 -6.38
N LEU A 154 -2.25 4.02 -5.17
CA LEU A 154 -1.55 3.59 -3.94
C LEU A 154 -1.53 2.06 -3.81
N GLU A 155 -2.56 1.36 -4.32
CA GLU A 155 -2.52 -0.11 -4.49
C GLU A 155 -1.39 -0.53 -5.45
N ASP A 156 -1.20 0.19 -6.57
CA ASP A 156 -0.10 -0.09 -7.52
C ASP A 156 1.30 0.03 -6.86
N TYR A 157 1.43 0.85 -5.80
CA TYR A 157 2.66 0.98 -5.01
C TYR A 157 2.75 -0.05 -3.86
N ASN A 158 1.77 -0.93 -3.69
CA ASN A 158 1.67 -1.90 -2.59
C ASN A 158 1.75 -1.25 -1.19
N VAL A 159 1.20 -0.04 -1.03
CA VAL A 159 1.20 0.65 0.28
C VAL A 159 -0.13 0.57 1.02
N LEU A 160 -1.19 0.12 0.33
CA LEU A 160 -2.50 -0.12 0.89
C LEU A 160 -3.26 -1.14 0.05
N ASP A 161 -4.36 -1.63 0.60
CA ASP A 161 -5.41 -2.38 -0.09
C ASP A 161 -6.74 -1.71 0.22
N ALA A 162 -7.49 -1.33 -0.82
CA ALA A 162 -8.77 -0.64 -0.69
C ALA A 162 -9.91 -1.45 -1.30
N THR A 163 -11.03 -1.49 -0.59
CA THR A 163 -12.23 -2.20 -1.04
C THR A 163 -13.44 -1.27 -1.02
N ARG A 164 -14.16 -1.18 -2.15
CA ARG A 164 -15.45 -0.50 -2.20
C ARG A 164 -16.56 -1.44 -1.76
N GLU A 165 -16.94 -1.32 -0.49
CA GLU A 165 -18.05 -2.06 0.09
C GLU A 165 -19.40 -1.56 -0.44
N ARG A 166 -20.36 -2.49 -0.56
CA ARG A 166 -21.68 -2.18 -1.15
C ARG A 166 -22.77 -1.96 -0.11
N ARG A 167 -22.66 -2.57 1.08
CA ARG A 167 -23.74 -2.58 2.08
C ARG A 167 -23.19 -2.52 3.51
N PRO A 168 -23.17 -1.34 4.15
CA PRO A 168 -23.44 -0.01 3.57
C PRO A 168 -22.32 0.41 2.58
N PRO A 169 -22.58 1.33 1.63
CA PRO A 169 -21.54 1.83 0.75
C PRO A 169 -20.47 2.64 1.47
N HIS A 170 -19.23 2.16 1.47
CA HIS A 170 -18.04 2.86 1.97
C HIS A 170 -16.79 2.30 1.28
N TYR A 171 -15.66 2.98 1.41
CA TYR A 171 -14.37 2.39 1.10
C TYR A 171 -13.76 1.90 2.41
N HIS A 172 -13.41 0.63 2.48
CA HIS A 172 -12.49 0.11 3.48
C HIS A 172 -11.07 0.31 2.96
N VAL A 173 -10.18 0.92 3.75
CA VAL A 173 -8.79 1.16 3.37
C VAL A 173 -7.89 0.57 4.44
N ALA A 174 -7.18 -0.51 4.11
CA ALA A 174 -6.16 -1.12 4.95
C ALA A 174 -4.79 -0.66 4.47
N VAL A 175 -4.11 0.15 5.28
CA VAL A 175 -2.79 0.67 4.95
C VAL A 175 -1.72 -0.28 5.46
N PHE A 176 -0.65 -0.47 4.68
CA PHE A 176 0.54 -1.21 5.05
C PHE A 176 1.60 -0.21 5.56
N PRO A 177 1.75 -0.04 6.89
CA PRO A 177 2.49 1.07 7.48
C PRO A 177 3.97 1.15 7.06
N GLU A 178 4.68 0.02 7.03
CA GLU A 178 6.09 -0.03 6.66
C GLU A 178 6.29 0.23 5.15
N PRO A 179 5.57 -0.43 4.23
CA PRO A 179 5.61 -0.07 2.81
C PRO A 179 5.25 1.40 2.56
N TYR A 180 4.26 1.95 3.27
CA TYR A 180 3.92 3.36 3.13
C TYR A 180 5.04 4.29 3.62
N GLN A 181 5.72 3.94 4.69
CA GLN A 181 6.87 4.70 5.18
C GLN A 181 8.03 4.71 4.16
N GLN A 182 8.30 3.57 3.51
CA GLN A 182 9.28 3.48 2.43
C GLN A 182 8.86 4.28 1.20
N TYR A 183 7.58 4.22 0.84
CA TYR A 183 7.02 5.04 -0.23
C TYR A 183 7.24 6.54 0.02
N LEU A 184 6.98 7.01 1.26
CA LEU A 184 7.24 8.38 1.68
C LEU A 184 8.73 8.73 1.58
N ALA A 185 9.61 7.87 2.11
CA ALA A 185 11.06 8.08 2.04
C ALA A 185 11.55 8.25 0.60
N GLY A 186 10.95 7.55 -0.36
CA GLY A 186 11.31 7.68 -1.77
C GLY A 186 10.70 8.90 -2.49
N ILE A 187 9.63 9.54 -1.99
CA ILE A 187 9.07 10.76 -2.61
C ILE A 187 9.67 12.03 -2.00
N MET A 188 10.18 11.93 -0.78
CA MET A 188 10.83 13.04 -0.09
C MET A 188 12.26 13.17 -0.61
N GLY A 189 12.51 14.24 -1.37
CA GLY A 189 13.87 14.58 -1.85
C GLY A 189 14.36 13.89 -3.11
N GLN A 190 13.59 12.98 -3.73
CA GLN A 190 13.92 12.42 -5.05
C GLN A 190 12.93 12.86 -6.12
N GLN A 191 13.47 13.25 -7.28
CA GLN A 191 12.65 13.49 -8.46
C GLN A 191 12.18 12.14 -9.04
N ARG A 192 10.94 12.08 -9.52
CA ARG A 192 10.34 10.86 -10.06
C ARG A 192 9.73 11.12 -11.43
N GLU A 193 9.79 10.14 -12.31
CA GLU A 193 9.09 10.21 -13.59
C GLU A 193 7.63 9.76 -13.45
N TYR A 194 6.71 10.48 -14.09
CA TYR A 194 5.29 10.15 -14.18
C TYR A 194 4.82 10.24 -15.63
N THR A 195 4.35 9.12 -16.18
CA THR A 195 3.74 9.11 -17.52
C THR A 195 2.27 9.52 -17.45
N VAL A 196 1.94 10.62 -18.12
CA VAL A 196 0.59 11.20 -18.21
C VAL A 196 -0.40 10.17 -18.77
N ARG A 197 -1.48 9.96 -18.02
CA ARG A 197 -2.56 9.03 -18.35
C ARG A 197 -3.76 9.80 -18.93
N ARG A 198 -4.66 9.08 -19.60
CA ARG A 198 -5.90 9.66 -20.14
C ARG A 198 -6.72 10.33 -19.03
N GLY A 199 -7.01 11.61 -19.19
CA GLY A 199 -7.82 12.39 -18.24
C GLY A 199 -7.02 13.11 -17.16
N ASP A 200 -5.70 13.00 -17.16
CA ASP A 200 -4.86 13.77 -16.25
C ASP A 200 -4.87 15.28 -16.59
N THR A 201 -4.68 16.08 -15.55
CA THR A 201 -4.39 17.53 -15.64
C THR A 201 -3.22 17.84 -14.72
N LEU A 202 -2.50 18.95 -14.94
CA LEU A 202 -1.40 19.34 -14.03
C LEU A 202 -1.88 19.48 -12.58
N VAL A 203 -3.07 20.01 -12.36
CA VAL A 203 -3.68 20.14 -11.02
C VAL A 203 -3.89 18.77 -10.39
N ALA A 204 -4.49 17.83 -11.12
CA ALA A 204 -4.76 16.48 -10.62
C ALA A 204 -3.46 15.71 -10.33
N ILE A 205 -2.45 15.82 -11.20
CA ILE A 205 -1.14 15.20 -11.00
C ILE A 205 -0.45 15.83 -9.80
N ALA A 206 -0.36 17.16 -9.74
CA ALA A 206 0.30 17.86 -8.65
C ALA A 206 -0.31 17.49 -7.30
N SER A 207 -1.65 17.52 -7.22
CA SER A 207 -2.37 17.12 -6.02
C SER A 207 -2.14 15.65 -5.66
N ARG A 208 -2.06 14.72 -6.61
CA ARG A 208 -1.83 13.29 -6.32
C ARG A 208 -0.40 13.03 -5.86
N MET A 209 0.56 13.71 -6.47
CA MET A 209 1.98 13.50 -6.26
C MET A 209 2.57 14.36 -5.14
N ASP A 210 1.70 15.03 -4.37
CA ASP A 210 2.09 15.92 -3.28
C ASP A 210 3.09 17.02 -3.68
N THR A 211 2.83 17.62 -4.84
CA THR A 211 3.58 18.76 -5.36
C THR A 211 2.62 19.89 -5.76
N THR A 212 3.14 21.01 -6.22
CA THR A 212 2.32 22.11 -6.74
C THR A 212 2.38 22.17 -8.26
N VAL A 213 1.34 22.70 -8.91
CA VAL A 213 1.36 22.95 -10.36
C VAL A 213 2.54 23.84 -10.74
N ALA A 214 2.88 24.82 -9.89
CA ALA A 214 4.03 25.69 -10.12
C ALA A 214 5.35 24.91 -10.13
N GLN A 215 5.58 24.04 -9.15
CA GLN A 215 6.76 23.19 -9.09
C GLN A 215 6.79 22.18 -10.24
N LEU A 216 5.65 21.57 -10.57
CA LEU A 216 5.53 20.61 -11.67
C LEU A 216 5.82 21.29 -13.02
N ARG A 217 5.30 22.49 -13.27
CA ARG A 217 5.62 23.28 -14.47
C ARG A 217 7.09 23.64 -14.53
N ALA A 218 7.64 24.14 -13.41
CA ALA A 218 9.04 24.54 -13.33
C ALA A 218 9.98 23.34 -13.61
N ALA A 219 9.69 22.17 -13.04
CA ALA A 219 10.50 20.96 -13.24
C ALA A 219 10.44 20.41 -14.68
N ASN A 220 9.40 20.76 -15.46
CA ASN A 220 9.16 20.22 -16.80
C ASN A 220 9.21 21.25 -17.93
N ALA A 221 9.61 22.50 -17.62
CA ALA A 221 9.56 23.62 -18.57
C ALA A 221 8.20 23.81 -19.27
N ILE A 222 7.09 23.50 -18.57
CA ILE A 222 5.74 23.60 -19.14
C ILE A 222 5.23 25.04 -19.00
N SER A 223 4.92 25.66 -20.14
CA SER A 223 4.19 26.93 -20.20
C SER A 223 2.69 26.64 -20.33
N GLY A 224 1.89 26.99 -19.31
CA GLY A 224 0.45 26.75 -19.29
C GLY A 224 0.03 25.38 -18.73
N ASP A 225 -1.13 24.88 -19.16
CA ASP A 225 -1.78 23.67 -18.58
C ASP A 225 -1.79 22.44 -19.50
N LEU A 226 -1.30 22.57 -20.73
CA LEU A 226 -1.38 21.50 -21.72
C LEU A 226 -0.35 20.40 -21.42
N ILE A 227 -0.84 19.17 -21.29
CA ILE A 227 -0.05 17.93 -21.21
C ILE A 227 -0.65 16.88 -22.14
N HIS A 228 0.18 15.96 -22.63
CA HIS A 228 -0.24 14.92 -23.59
C HIS A 228 -0.21 13.53 -22.97
N ILE A 229 -1.16 12.68 -23.33
CA ILE A 229 -1.16 11.26 -22.91
C ILE A 229 0.15 10.62 -23.38
N GLY A 230 0.81 9.89 -22.48
CA GLY A 230 2.11 9.27 -22.73
C GLY A 230 3.31 10.19 -22.51
N GLN A 231 3.10 11.49 -22.24
CA GLN A 231 4.18 12.41 -21.85
C GLN A 231 4.74 12.00 -20.50
N THR A 232 6.06 11.89 -20.38
CA THR A 232 6.73 11.70 -19.08
C THR A 232 7.01 13.06 -18.44
N LEU A 233 6.54 13.23 -17.20
CA LEU A 233 6.77 14.41 -16.37
C LEU A 233 7.74 14.07 -15.24
N MET A 234 8.70 14.96 -15.01
CA MET A 234 9.50 14.99 -13.80
C MET A 234 8.69 15.58 -12.64
N ILE A 235 8.32 14.75 -11.69
CA ILE A 235 7.70 15.15 -10.44
C ILE A 235 8.82 15.55 -9.48
N PRO A 236 8.92 16.83 -9.08
CA PRO A 236 9.89 17.24 -8.08
C PRO A 236 9.50 16.64 -6.72
N GLY A 237 10.49 16.07 -6.02
CA GLY A 237 10.28 15.54 -4.68
C GLY A 237 9.75 16.60 -3.71
N GLU A 238 8.97 16.16 -2.74
CA GLU A 238 8.42 17.04 -1.71
C GLU A 238 9.57 17.72 -0.95
N GLN A 239 9.60 19.05 -0.95
CA GLN A 239 10.52 19.81 -0.09
C GLN A 239 10.00 19.69 1.34
N ALA A 240 10.87 19.30 2.27
CA ALA A 240 10.56 19.04 3.68
C ALA A 240 10.21 20.30 4.50
N SER A 241 9.40 21.19 3.95
CA SER A 241 8.82 22.32 4.66
C SER A 241 7.50 21.89 5.30
N ASN A 242 7.60 21.29 6.50
CA ASN A 242 6.56 21.09 7.53
C ASN A 242 5.94 19.69 7.77
N ALA A 243 6.59 18.58 7.37
CA ALA A 243 6.25 17.27 7.93
C ALA A 243 7.02 17.04 9.26
N PRO A 244 6.41 16.48 10.33
CA PRO A 244 7.16 16.07 11.50
C PRO A 244 8.14 14.97 11.08
N VAL A 245 9.43 15.27 11.25
CA VAL A 245 10.55 14.39 10.87
C VAL A 245 10.47 13.12 11.72
N MET A 246 9.96 12.04 11.11
CA MET A 246 10.22 10.67 11.54
C MET A 246 10.91 9.92 10.40
N MET A 247 12.09 10.39 10.01
CA MET A 247 13.00 9.60 9.19
C MET A 247 14.32 9.44 9.94
N GLN A 248 14.42 8.37 10.72
CA GLN A 248 15.69 7.68 10.88
C GLN A 248 15.64 6.47 9.96
N ALA A 249 16.27 6.58 8.79
CA ALA A 249 16.57 5.43 7.95
C ALA A 249 17.84 4.78 8.52
N SER A 250 17.70 3.60 9.12
CA SER A 250 18.83 2.69 9.37
C SER A 250 19.13 1.89 8.11
N ALA A 251 20.42 1.59 7.89
CA ALA A 251 20.91 0.85 6.72
C ALA A 251 20.28 -0.55 6.57
N PRO A 252 20.27 -1.14 5.36
CA PRO A 252 19.72 -2.48 5.13
C PRO A 252 20.42 -3.51 6.01
N VAL A 253 19.67 -4.20 6.86
CA VAL A 253 20.17 -5.38 7.58
C VAL A 253 19.64 -6.61 6.84
N VAL A 254 20.51 -7.28 6.09
CA VAL A 254 20.17 -8.57 5.48
C VAL A 254 20.28 -9.65 6.55
N ARG A 255 19.19 -10.39 6.78
CA ARG A 255 19.14 -11.46 7.80
C ARG A 255 18.73 -12.78 7.18
N GLU A 256 19.54 -13.81 7.39
CA GLU A 256 19.21 -15.19 7.01
C GLU A 256 18.43 -15.89 8.14
N LEU A 257 17.37 -16.59 7.77
CA LEU A 257 16.48 -17.33 8.66
C LEU A 257 16.13 -18.70 8.08
N GLU A 258 15.73 -19.63 8.95
CA GLU A 258 15.13 -20.90 8.55
C GLU A 258 13.65 -20.93 8.92
N HIS A 259 12.82 -21.38 7.98
CA HIS A 259 11.38 -21.53 8.13
C HIS A 259 10.96 -22.99 7.95
N ARG A 260 10.40 -23.60 9.01
CA ARG A 260 9.80 -24.94 8.93
C ARG A 260 8.34 -24.84 8.50
N VAL A 261 8.04 -25.37 7.31
CA VAL A 261 6.72 -25.43 6.69
C VAL A 261 5.72 -26.14 7.61
N ARG A 262 4.58 -25.50 7.85
CA ARG A 262 3.44 -25.99 8.62
C ARG A 262 2.32 -26.45 7.70
N ALA A 263 1.36 -27.18 8.25
CA ALA A 263 0.19 -27.64 7.50
C ALA A 263 -0.54 -26.47 6.82
N GLY A 264 -0.77 -26.62 5.52
CA GLY A 264 -1.46 -25.63 4.68
C GLY A 264 -0.63 -24.39 4.29
N GLU A 265 0.68 -24.34 4.55
CA GLU A 265 1.55 -23.26 4.03
C GLU A 265 1.82 -23.41 2.53
N THR A 266 1.87 -22.30 1.83
CA THR A 266 2.24 -22.20 0.40
C THR A 266 3.48 -21.35 0.28
N LEU A 267 4.25 -21.50 -0.81
CA LEU A 267 5.42 -20.65 -1.05
C LEU A 267 5.05 -19.17 -1.05
N TRP A 268 3.88 -18.83 -1.62
CA TRP A 268 3.37 -17.47 -1.60
C TRP A 268 3.15 -16.95 -0.16
N ARG A 269 2.53 -17.74 0.72
CA ARG A 269 2.29 -17.35 2.12
C ARG A 269 3.60 -17.21 2.92
N ILE A 270 4.60 -18.02 2.60
CA ILE A 270 5.92 -17.98 3.25
C ILE A 270 6.74 -16.80 2.72
N ALA A 271 6.81 -16.62 1.40
CA ALA A 271 7.49 -15.50 0.75
C ALA A 271 6.92 -14.16 1.23
N SER A 272 5.59 -14.04 1.25
CA SER A 272 4.89 -12.89 1.82
C SER A 272 5.24 -12.67 3.30
N ARG A 273 5.20 -13.72 4.14
CA ARG A 273 5.59 -13.65 5.57
C ARG A 273 6.98 -13.05 5.77
N TYR A 274 7.91 -13.33 4.87
CA TYR A 274 9.29 -12.95 5.02
C TYR A 274 9.73 -11.83 4.08
N ARG A 275 8.77 -11.12 3.47
CA ARG A 275 9.04 -10.01 2.55
C ARG A 275 10.06 -10.36 1.46
N THR A 276 10.02 -11.59 0.99
CA THR A 276 10.82 -12.07 -0.14
C THR A 276 9.88 -12.47 -1.27
N SER A 277 10.41 -12.75 -2.45
CA SER A 277 9.59 -13.25 -3.56
C SER A 277 9.52 -14.78 -3.53
N VAL A 278 8.47 -15.34 -4.13
CA VAL A 278 8.39 -16.80 -4.35
C VAL A 278 9.61 -17.26 -5.15
N GLU A 279 10.06 -16.46 -6.11
CA GLU A 279 11.23 -16.75 -6.93
C GLU A 279 12.54 -16.74 -6.12
N ALA A 280 12.73 -15.76 -5.24
CA ALA A 280 13.86 -15.72 -4.31
C ALA A 280 13.84 -16.92 -3.36
N LEU A 281 12.66 -17.25 -2.81
CA LEU A 281 12.50 -18.40 -1.93
C LEU A 281 12.74 -19.74 -2.66
N ARG A 282 12.33 -19.85 -3.93
CA ARG A 282 12.59 -21.05 -4.76
C ARG A 282 14.07 -21.18 -5.10
N SER A 283 14.70 -20.11 -5.57
CA SER A 283 16.10 -20.09 -5.96
C SER A 283 17.01 -20.39 -4.77
N GLU A 284 16.75 -19.77 -3.62
CA GLU A 284 17.50 -20.00 -2.38
C GLU A 284 17.37 -21.45 -1.86
N ASN A 285 16.28 -22.13 -2.18
CA ASN A 285 15.98 -23.49 -1.70
C ASN A 285 16.02 -24.57 -2.78
N GLY A 286 16.42 -24.24 -4.02
CA GLY A 286 16.46 -25.18 -5.14
C GLY A 286 15.11 -25.86 -5.44
N LEU A 287 13.99 -25.15 -5.28
CA LEU A 287 12.65 -25.72 -5.47
C LEU A 287 12.23 -25.70 -6.94
N ALA A 288 11.80 -26.85 -7.46
CA ALA A 288 11.34 -26.99 -8.85
C ALA A 288 9.86 -26.60 -9.06
N GLY A 289 9.14 -26.22 -8.01
CA GLY A 289 7.71 -25.86 -8.07
C GLY A 289 7.13 -25.48 -6.70
N ASP A 290 5.80 -25.32 -6.62
CA ASP A 290 5.10 -24.81 -5.41
C ASP A 290 4.80 -25.83 -4.32
N LEU A 291 5.10 -27.11 -4.57
CA LEU A 291 4.76 -28.17 -3.64
C LEU A 291 5.69 -28.12 -2.41
N LEU A 292 5.09 -27.85 -1.25
CA LEU A 292 5.76 -27.86 0.03
C LEU A 292 5.32 -29.06 0.87
N LYS A 293 6.27 -29.69 1.56
CA LYS A 293 5.99 -30.77 2.51
C LYS A 293 5.90 -30.19 3.93
N VAL A 294 4.87 -30.57 4.69
CA VAL A 294 4.82 -30.22 6.12
C VAL A 294 6.08 -30.73 6.81
N GLY A 295 6.75 -29.84 7.55
CA GLY A 295 8.03 -30.10 8.20
C GLY A 295 9.27 -29.80 7.35
N GLN A 296 9.13 -29.46 6.06
CA GLN A 296 10.24 -29.01 5.22
C GLN A 296 10.83 -27.70 5.77
N VAL A 297 12.16 -27.57 5.77
CA VAL A 297 12.84 -26.34 6.19
C VAL A 297 13.26 -25.56 4.96
N LEU A 298 12.92 -24.27 4.91
CA LEU A 298 13.29 -23.34 3.86
C LEU A 298 14.24 -22.28 4.43
N LYS A 299 15.35 -22.01 3.74
CA LYS A 299 16.18 -20.83 3.94
C LYS A 299 15.48 -19.59 3.41
N VAL A 300 15.55 -18.52 4.17
CA VAL A 300 14.85 -17.28 3.87
C VAL A 300 15.83 -16.13 4.10
N VAL A 301 16.04 -15.33 3.06
CA VAL A 301 16.80 -14.08 3.15
C VAL A 301 15.80 -12.94 3.33
N LEU A 302 15.91 -12.24 4.45
CA LEU A 302 15.19 -11.00 4.69
C LEU A 302 16.00 -9.83 4.15
N ASP A 303 15.37 -9.03 3.31
CA ASP A 303 15.83 -7.69 3.00
C ASP A 303 14.99 -6.71 3.85
N GLU A 304 15.60 -6.11 4.87
CA GLU A 304 14.96 -5.11 5.73
C GLU A 304 15.23 -3.67 5.25
N SER A 305 15.70 -3.47 4.00
CA SER A 305 15.76 -2.15 3.36
C SER A 305 14.39 -1.55 3.09
#